data_AF-A0A914ENZ1-F1
#
_entry.id   AF-A0A914ENZ1-F1
#
_cell.length_a   1.000
_cell.length_b   1.000
_cell.length_c   1.000
_cell.angle_alpha   90.00
_cell.angle_beta   90.00
_cell.angle_gamma   90.00
#
_symmetry.space_group_name_H-M   'P 1'
#
loop_
_entity.id
_entity.type
_entity.pdbx_description
1 polymer ?
#
loop_
_entity_poly.entity_id
_entity_poly.type
_entity_poly.pdbx_seq_one_letter_code
_entity_poly.pdbx_strand_id
1 'polypeptide(L)'
;MRCYLIFVFIVTLEAYMIANHPQPNVEDSCHDNGGNLGPDNRCYGFYQSDEFDGSTWKQAQDFCRQQGGDMATIKNAFVNAFLYNFLANNTSPFLWGNQDAWIGLIANITNTTCSWVWTDGSRPSYTNWENLNPTNKCYFNNTVVGDQAAYMNYEDGKWSFGSAMGQAEFFFCAF
;
A
#
# COMPACT_ATOMS: atom_id res chain seq x y z
N MET A 1 -40.60 32.59 -24.63
CA MET A 1 -39.62 32.06 -25.60
C MET A 1 -38.17 32.46 -25.28
N ARG A 2 -37.90 33.65 -24.70
CA ARG A 2 -36.52 34.09 -24.37
C ARG A 2 -35.82 33.33 -23.22
N CYS A 3 -36.54 32.82 -22.22
CA CYS A 3 -35.93 32.05 -21.12
C CYS A 3 -35.32 30.70 -21.55
N TYR A 4 -35.95 30.02 -22.52
CA TYR A 4 -35.48 28.71 -22.99
C TYR A 4 -34.10 28.80 -23.65
N LEU A 5 -33.89 29.84 -24.49
CA LEU A 5 -32.61 30.07 -25.15
C LEU A 5 -31.48 30.38 -24.16
N ILE A 6 -31.75 31.18 -23.12
CA ILE A 6 -30.77 31.47 -22.06
C ILE A 6 -30.39 30.20 -21.29
N PHE A 7 -31.38 29.38 -20.95
CA PHE A 7 -31.15 28.12 -20.23
C PHE A 7 -30.32 27.13 -21.06
N VAL A 8 -30.60 27.00 -22.36
CA VAL A 8 -29.81 26.15 -23.28
C VAL A 8 -28.37 26.64 -23.40
N PHE A 9 -28.15 27.95 -23.52
CA PHE A 9 -26.79 28.51 -23.60
C PHE A 9 -25.98 28.25 -22.33
N ILE A 10 -26.58 28.41 -21.15
CA ILE A 10 -25.92 28.13 -19.86
C ILE A 10 -25.52 26.65 -19.78
N VAL A 11 -26.45 25.73 -20.09
CA VAL A 11 -26.18 24.28 -20.05
C VAL A 11 -25.07 23.90 -21.06
N THR A 12 -25.04 24.52 -22.24
CA THR A 12 -23.98 24.27 -23.23
C THR A 12 -22.63 24.83 -22.81
N LEU A 13 -22.60 25.98 -22.11
CA LEU A 13 -21.37 26.56 -21.58
C LEU A 13 -20.82 25.71 -20.43
N GLU A 14 -21.65 25.26 -19.50
CA GLU A 14 -21.25 24.36 -18.42
C GLU A 14 -20.65 23.05 -18.97
N ALA A 15 -21.33 22.42 -19.93
CA ALA A 15 -20.84 21.21 -20.59
C ALA A 15 -19.53 21.44 -21.36
N TYR A 16 -19.38 22.60 -22.01
CA TYR A 16 -18.16 22.97 -22.73
C TYR A 16 -16.98 23.23 -21.79
N MET A 17 -17.21 23.87 -20.64
CA MET A 17 -16.18 24.11 -19.63
C MET A 17 -15.73 22.81 -18.95
N ILE A 18 -16.63 21.83 -18.76
CA ILE A 18 -16.29 20.49 -18.26
C ILE A 18 -15.49 19.70 -19.30
N ALA A 19 -15.89 19.73 -20.57
CA ALA A 19 -15.21 19.01 -21.65
C ALA A 19 -13.81 19.56 -22.00
N ASN A 20 -13.57 20.85 -21.72
CA ASN A 20 -12.30 21.52 -22.01
C ASN A 20 -11.48 21.86 -20.75
N HIS A 21 -11.88 21.36 -19.58
CA HIS A 21 -11.01 21.42 -18.40
C HIS A 21 -9.84 20.45 -18.63
N PRO A 22 -8.58 20.91 -18.52
CA PRO A 22 -7.44 20.00 -18.55
C PRO A 22 -7.67 18.91 -17.49
N GLN A 23 -7.61 17.64 -17.89
CA GLN A 23 -7.61 16.59 -16.87
C GLN A 23 -6.40 16.83 -15.96
N PRO A 24 -6.58 16.82 -14.63
CA PRO A 24 -5.46 16.99 -13.72
C PRO A 24 -4.39 15.94 -14.06
N ASN A 25 -3.11 16.34 -14.04
CA ASN A 25 -2.02 15.39 -14.21
C ASN A 25 -2.17 14.32 -13.12
N VAL A 26 -2.05 13.05 -13.50
CA VAL A 26 -2.15 11.93 -12.56
C VAL A 26 -1.12 12.08 -11.43
N GLU A 27 0.07 12.62 -11.74
CA GLU A 27 1.08 12.95 -10.72
C GLU A 27 0.59 13.99 -9.71
N ASP A 28 -0.07 15.06 -10.18
CA ASP A 28 -0.62 16.11 -9.30
C ASP A 28 -1.72 15.53 -8.40
N SER A 29 -2.54 14.61 -8.94
CA SER A 29 -3.61 13.96 -8.17
C SER A 29 -3.11 13.00 -7.08
N CYS A 30 -1.92 12.40 -7.24
CA CYS A 30 -1.31 11.58 -6.20
C CYS A 30 -0.80 12.44 -5.04
N HIS A 31 -0.18 13.59 -5.34
CA HIS A 31 0.40 14.48 -4.33
C HIS A 31 -0.66 15.07 -3.40
N ASP A 32 -1.86 15.39 -3.91
CA ASP A 32 -2.96 15.93 -3.11
C ASP A 32 -3.44 14.95 -2.01
N ASN A 33 -3.22 13.64 -2.19
CA ASN A 33 -3.53 12.59 -1.21
C ASN A 33 -2.31 12.17 -0.36
N GLY A 34 -1.20 12.92 -0.44
CA GLY A 34 0.05 12.60 0.26
C GLY A 34 0.80 11.40 -0.32
N GLY A 35 0.52 11.04 -1.58
CA GLY A 35 1.15 9.93 -2.29
C GLY A 35 2.06 10.37 -3.44
N ASN A 36 2.78 9.41 -4.00
CA ASN A 36 3.66 9.57 -5.16
C ASN A 36 3.24 8.59 -6.26
N LEU A 37 3.36 9.01 -7.52
CA LEU A 37 3.04 8.14 -8.66
C LEU A 37 4.11 7.04 -8.80
N GLY A 38 3.68 5.80 -8.66
CA GLY A 38 4.52 4.62 -8.85
C GLY A 38 4.69 4.22 -10.31
N PRO A 39 5.61 3.28 -10.60
CA PRO A 39 5.95 2.86 -11.96
C PRO A 39 4.85 2.08 -12.69
N ASP A 40 3.78 1.68 -11.98
CA ASP A 40 2.60 1.03 -12.52
C ASP A 40 1.39 1.97 -12.65
N ASN A 41 1.62 3.29 -12.65
CA ASN A 41 0.59 4.34 -12.73
C ASN A 41 -0.44 4.28 -11.59
N ARG A 42 -0.01 3.86 -10.40
CA ARG A 42 -0.82 3.89 -9.16
C ARG A 42 -0.18 4.85 -8.17
N CYS A 43 -1.00 5.47 -7.32
CA CYS A 43 -0.49 6.34 -6.27
C CYS A 43 -0.10 5.51 -5.04
N TYR A 44 1.04 5.81 -4.42
CA TYR A 44 1.46 5.16 -3.18
C TYR A 44 1.83 6.19 -2.12
N GLY A 45 1.41 5.95 -0.88
CA GLY A 45 1.81 6.76 0.28
C GLY A 45 2.70 5.96 1.22
N PHE A 46 3.65 6.65 1.86
CA PHE A 46 4.50 6.11 2.93
C PHE A 46 4.15 6.83 4.23
N TYR A 47 3.83 6.08 5.26
CA TYR A 47 3.34 6.62 6.53
C TYR A 47 4.09 6.01 7.70
N GLN A 48 4.28 6.83 8.73
CA GLN A 48 4.74 6.42 10.05
C GLN A 48 3.53 6.26 10.97
N SER A 49 3.59 5.31 11.87
CA SER A 49 2.60 5.10 12.93
C SER A 49 2.61 6.27 13.92
N ASP A 50 1.42 6.73 14.30
CA ASP A 50 1.25 7.72 15.37
C ASP A 50 1.39 7.09 16.78
N GLU A 51 1.34 5.76 16.87
CA GLU A 51 1.52 5.01 18.12
C GLU A 51 3.01 4.87 18.46
N PHE A 52 3.34 5.04 19.75
CA PHE A 52 4.73 5.01 20.25
C PHE A 52 5.48 3.71 19.93
N ASP A 53 4.81 2.57 20.03
CA ASP A 53 5.41 1.26 19.76
C ASP A 53 5.24 0.80 18.30
N GLY A 54 4.62 1.62 17.44
CA GLY A 54 4.21 1.24 16.09
C GLY A 54 2.77 0.77 15.99
N SER A 55 2.36 0.39 14.78
CA SER A 55 0.99 -0.05 14.47
C SER A 55 0.95 -1.52 14.08
N THR A 56 -0.16 -2.19 14.42
CA THR A 56 -0.46 -3.53 13.91
C THR A 56 -0.79 -3.47 12.44
N TRP A 57 -0.67 -4.59 11.74
CA TRP A 57 -1.02 -4.66 10.32
C TRP A 57 -2.46 -4.21 10.07
N LYS A 58 -3.39 -4.57 10.97
CA LYS A 58 -4.79 -4.18 10.82
C LYS A 58 -5.00 -2.67 11.00
N GLN A 59 -4.33 -2.05 11.98
CA GLN A 59 -4.38 -0.59 12.17
C GLN A 59 -3.85 0.15 10.94
N ALA A 60 -2.70 -0.29 10.40
CA ALA A 60 -2.15 0.27 9.16
C ALA A 60 -3.10 0.13 7.96
N GLN A 61 -3.76 -1.03 7.80
CA GLN A 61 -4.77 -1.21 6.75
C GLN A 61 -5.95 -0.25 6.93
N ASP A 62 -6.46 -0.13 8.15
CA ASP A 62 -7.61 0.71 8.44
C ASP A 62 -7.29 2.19 8.20
N PHE A 63 -6.06 2.62 8.50
CA PHE A 63 -5.56 3.93 8.10
C PHE A 63 -5.63 4.12 6.58
N CYS A 64 -5.03 3.21 5.79
CA CYS A 64 -5.04 3.34 4.33
C CYS A 64 -6.47 3.41 3.76
N ARG A 65 -7.40 2.64 4.34
CA ARG A 65 -8.82 2.66 3.96
C ARG A 65 -9.53 3.97 4.32
N GLN A 66 -9.16 4.59 5.44
CA GLN A 66 -9.66 5.91 5.80
C GLN A 66 -9.15 7.00 4.85
N GLN A 67 -7.95 6.83 4.29
CA GLN A 67 -7.40 7.69 3.24
C GLN A 67 -7.97 7.39 1.83
N GLY A 68 -8.95 6.48 1.71
CA GLY A 68 -9.60 6.17 0.43
C GLY A 68 -8.88 5.11 -0.42
N GLY A 69 -7.88 4.41 0.13
CA GLY A 69 -7.13 3.35 -0.55
C GLY A 69 -7.15 2.02 0.22
N ASP A 70 -6.09 1.23 0.09
CA ASP A 70 -5.81 0.08 0.95
C ASP A 70 -4.28 -0.05 1.11
N MET A 71 -3.82 -1.00 1.90
CA MET A 71 -2.39 -1.24 2.08
C MET A 71 -1.75 -1.70 0.76
N ALA A 72 -0.53 -1.25 0.49
CA ALA A 72 0.09 -1.36 -0.83
C ALA A 72 0.31 -2.81 -1.27
N THR A 73 -0.02 -3.09 -2.53
CA THR A 73 0.23 -4.39 -3.19
C THR A 73 1.43 -4.29 -4.12
N ILE A 74 2.39 -5.21 -4.02
CA ILE A 74 3.62 -5.16 -4.83
C ILE A 74 3.55 -6.20 -5.94
N LYS A 75 3.28 -5.76 -7.18
CA LYS A 75 3.04 -6.65 -8.32
C LYS A 75 4.27 -6.97 -9.16
N ASN A 76 5.36 -6.21 -8.99
CA ASN A 76 6.59 -6.38 -9.75
C ASN A 76 7.79 -5.74 -9.03
N ALA A 77 8.99 -6.00 -9.56
CA ALA A 77 10.25 -5.50 -8.99
C ALA A 77 10.39 -3.97 -9.04
N PHE A 78 9.78 -3.29 -10.01
CA PHE A 78 9.83 -1.83 -10.10
C PHE A 78 9.04 -1.18 -8.96
N VAL A 79 7.83 -1.68 -8.68
CA VAL A 79 7.04 -1.22 -7.52
C VAL A 79 7.78 -1.53 -6.21
N ASN A 80 8.42 -2.70 -6.10
CA ASN A 80 9.22 -3.03 -4.91
C ASN A 80 10.34 -2.01 -4.68
N ALA A 81 11.15 -1.75 -5.72
CA ALA A 81 12.26 -0.81 -5.64
C ALA A 81 11.78 0.62 -5.35
N PHE A 82 10.65 1.02 -5.94
CA PHE A 82 10.03 2.32 -5.71
C PHE A 82 9.65 2.50 -4.22
N LEU A 83 8.94 1.55 -3.61
CA LEU A 83 8.57 1.63 -2.19
C LEU A 83 9.78 1.54 -1.26
N TYR A 84 10.73 0.66 -1.56
CA TYR A 84 11.97 0.54 -0.79
C TYR A 84 12.75 1.85 -0.75
N ASN A 85 12.79 2.62 -1.85
CA ASN A 85 13.47 3.91 -1.85
C ASN A 85 12.86 4.89 -0.83
N PHE A 86 11.54 4.90 -0.62
CA PHE A 86 10.94 5.71 0.45
C PHE A 86 11.36 5.22 1.82
N LEU A 87 11.37 3.90 2.05
CA LEU A 87 11.79 3.31 3.32
C LEU A 87 13.24 3.67 3.64
N ALA A 88 14.16 3.36 2.74
CA ALA A 88 15.59 3.57 2.92
C ALA A 88 15.97 5.05 3.11
N ASN A 89 15.25 5.98 2.50
CA ASN A 89 15.50 7.41 2.65
C ASN A 89 14.99 8.00 3.98
N ASN A 90 14.11 7.29 4.69
CA ASN A 90 13.51 7.74 5.94
C ASN A 90 13.91 6.89 7.15
N THR A 91 14.78 5.88 6.94
CA THR A 91 15.24 4.95 7.98
C THR A 91 16.77 4.92 8.04
N SER A 92 17.32 4.46 9.15
CA SER A 92 18.77 4.39 9.36
C SER A 92 19.12 3.42 10.48
N PRO A 93 20.26 2.69 10.40
CA PRO A 93 20.72 1.79 11.47
C PRO A 93 20.93 2.49 12.83
N PHE A 94 20.98 3.81 12.85
CA PHE A 94 21.16 4.61 14.07
C PHE A 94 19.85 5.03 14.75
N LEU A 95 18.71 4.78 14.11
CA LEU A 95 17.39 4.99 14.72
C LEU A 95 17.00 3.75 15.54
N TRP A 96 16.32 3.99 16.66
CA TRP A 96 15.84 2.94 17.54
C TRP A 96 14.49 2.44 17.06
N GLY A 97 14.22 1.14 17.20
CA GLY A 97 12.91 0.56 16.88
C GLY A 97 12.92 -0.30 15.63
N ASN A 98 11.77 -0.93 15.37
CA ASN A 98 11.54 -1.70 14.16
C ASN A 98 11.15 -0.77 13.01
N GLN A 99 12.13 -0.48 12.17
CA GLN A 99 12.00 0.42 11.03
C GLN A 99 11.47 -0.27 9.76
N ASP A 100 11.07 -1.54 9.86
CA ASP A 100 10.44 -2.23 8.74
C ASP A 100 9.03 -1.68 8.46
N ALA A 101 8.57 -1.85 7.24
CA ALA A 101 7.29 -1.32 6.80
C ALA A 101 6.27 -2.42 6.48
N TRP A 102 5.05 -2.33 7.02
CA TRP A 102 3.98 -3.22 6.60
C TRP A 102 3.66 -3.06 5.10
N ILE A 103 3.42 -4.19 4.45
CA ILE A 103 2.90 -4.28 3.09
C ILE A 103 1.57 -5.02 3.09
N GLY A 104 0.75 -4.83 2.06
CA GLY A 104 -0.61 -5.35 1.99
C GLY A 104 -0.74 -6.86 1.81
N LEU A 105 0.24 -7.66 2.27
CA LEU A 105 0.25 -9.10 2.13
C LEU A 105 -0.02 -9.79 3.47
N ILE A 106 -1.11 -10.56 3.54
CA ILE A 106 -1.52 -11.30 4.73
C ILE A 106 -1.57 -12.80 4.45
N ALA A 107 -1.26 -13.60 5.46
CA ALA A 107 -1.42 -15.03 5.40
C ALA A 107 -2.89 -15.40 5.57
N ASN A 108 -3.44 -16.09 4.57
CA ASN A 108 -4.69 -16.82 4.70
C ASN A 108 -4.37 -18.25 5.20
N ILE A 109 -4.72 -18.50 6.46
CA ILE A 109 -4.39 -19.75 7.16
C ILE A 109 -5.66 -20.53 7.43
N THR A 110 -5.68 -21.77 6.97
CA THR A 110 -6.72 -22.76 7.29
C THR A 110 -6.09 -23.94 8.03
N ASN A 111 -6.92 -24.86 8.50
CA ASN A 111 -6.45 -26.09 9.16
C ASN A 111 -5.48 -26.93 8.31
N THR A 112 -5.47 -26.75 6.98
CA THR A 112 -4.70 -27.60 6.06
C THR A 112 -3.85 -26.82 5.06
N THR A 113 -4.05 -25.50 4.93
CA THR A 113 -3.37 -24.68 3.93
C THR A 113 -2.91 -23.37 4.53
N CYS A 114 -1.75 -22.92 4.07
CA CYS A 114 -1.30 -21.55 4.24
C CYS A 114 -1.09 -20.97 2.84
N SER A 115 -1.62 -19.78 2.59
CA SER A 115 -1.36 -19.05 1.36
C SER A 115 -1.26 -17.55 1.62
N TRP A 116 -0.50 -16.84 0.79
CA TRP A 116 -0.40 -15.38 0.87
C TRP A 116 -1.42 -14.73 -0.05
N VAL A 117 -2.11 -13.72 0.44
CA VAL A 117 -3.15 -12.98 -0.29
C VAL A 117 -2.91 -11.49 -0.09
N TRP A 118 -2.95 -10.73 -1.18
CA TRP A 118 -2.88 -9.28 -1.15
C TRP A 118 -4.21 -8.69 -0.64
N THR A 119 -4.18 -7.46 -0.14
CA THR A 119 -5.39 -6.70 0.27
C THR A 119 -6.42 -6.55 -0.85
N ASP A 120 -5.99 -6.56 -2.12
CA ASP A 120 -6.85 -6.58 -3.30
C ASP A 120 -7.48 -7.96 -3.61
N GLY A 121 -7.19 -8.97 -2.79
CA GLY A 121 -7.69 -10.34 -2.93
C GLY A 121 -6.90 -11.22 -3.91
N SER A 122 -5.94 -10.66 -4.64
CA SER A 122 -5.14 -11.43 -5.59
C SER A 122 -4.02 -12.22 -4.91
N ARG A 123 -3.51 -13.25 -5.60
CA ARG A 123 -2.33 -14.00 -5.18
C ARG A 123 -1.04 -13.35 -5.69
N PRO A 124 0.09 -13.45 -4.97
CA PRO A 124 1.37 -12.97 -5.44
C PRO A 124 1.80 -13.64 -6.75
N SER A 125 2.00 -12.84 -7.80
CA SER A 125 2.69 -13.24 -9.04
C SER A 125 4.17 -12.86 -9.02
N TYR A 126 4.54 -11.93 -8.14
CA TYR A 126 5.90 -11.49 -7.86
C TYR A 126 6.13 -11.61 -6.35
N THR A 127 7.36 -11.98 -5.98
CA THR A 127 7.77 -12.07 -4.57
C THR A 127 9.21 -11.60 -4.41
N ASN A 128 9.51 -10.93 -3.29
CA ASN A 128 10.87 -10.50 -2.95
C ASN A 128 11.30 -10.97 -1.56
N TRP A 129 11.02 -12.23 -1.19
CA TRP A 129 11.31 -12.75 0.15
C TRP A 129 12.82 -12.77 0.48
N GLU A 130 13.17 -12.50 1.74
CA GLU A 130 14.56 -12.46 2.24
C GLU A 130 15.29 -13.80 2.09
N ASN A 131 14.55 -14.90 2.26
CA ASN A 131 15.03 -16.26 2.10
C ASN A 131 14.52 -16.89 0.81
N LEU A 132 15.37 -17.68 0.14
CA LEU A 132 15.06 -18.47 -1.07
C LEU A 132 14.04 -19.62 -0.83
N ASN A 133 13.11 -19.50 0.11
CA ASN A 133 12.17 -20.57 0.46
C ASN A 133 10.80 -20.31 -0.20
N PRO A 134 10.59 -20.72 -1.46
CA PRO A 134 9.90 -19.84 -2.41
C PRO A 134 8.38 -19.77 -2.28
N THR A 135 7.68 -20.65 -1.55
CA THR A 135 6.23 -20.80 -1.80
C THR A 135 5.31 -21.32 -0.70
N ASN A 136 5.76 -21.86 0.45
CA ASN A 136 4.80 -22.43 1.40
C ASN A 136 5.42 -22.61 2.77
N LYS A 137 5.32 -21.62 3.67
CA LYS A 137 4.88 -21.78 5.07
C LYS A 137 4.86 -20.39 5.74
N CYS A 138 3.68 -19.82 5.91
CA CYS A 138 3.37 -18.88 6.99
C CYS A 138 3.20 -19.63 8.34
N TYR A 139 3.80 -20.83 8.45
CA TYR A 139 3.87 -21.61 9.68
C TYR A 139 5.24 -21.36 10.30
N PHE A 140 5.27 -20.86 11.54
CA PHE A 140 6.48 -20.86 12.35
C PHE A 140 6.58 -22.21 13.06
N ASN A 141 7.67 -22.97 12.83
CA ASN A 141 7.90 -24.27 13.48
C ASN A 141 6.68 -25.24 13.42
N ASN A 142 6.06 -25.38 12.24
CA ASN A 142 4.86 -26.21 12.01
C ASN A 142 3.62 -25.84 12.86
N THR A 143 3.58 -24.65 13.47
CA THR A 143 2.45 -24.18 14.28
C THR A 143 1.99 -22.82 13.78
N VAL A 144 0.67 -22.59 13.74
CA VAL A 144 0.10 -21.27 13.45
C VAL A 144 -0.12 -20.59 14.77
N VAL A 145 0.63 -19.54 15.06
CA VAL A 145 0.40 -18.69 16.23
C VAL A 145 -0.25 -17.41 15.74
N GLY A 146 -1.57 -17.47 15.50
CA GLY A 146 -2.37 -16.33 15.04
C GLY A 146 -2.12 -15.91 13.59
N ASP A 147 -2.74 -14.80 13.20
CA ASP A 147 -2.63 -14.23 11.85
C ASP A 147 -1.21 -13.72 11.59
N GLN A 148 -0.70 -13.94 10.37
CA GLN A 148 0.63 -13.51 9.95
C GLN A 148 0.53 -12.47 8.83
N ALA A 149 1.41 -11.48 8.87
CA ALA A 149 1.49 -10.43 7.87
C ALA A 149 2.93 -10.24 7.40
N ALA A 150 3.10 -9.80 6.15
CA ALA A 150 4.41 -9.52 5.59
C ALA A 150 4.79 -8.05 5.74
N TYR A 151 6.08 -7.80 5.90
CA TYR A 151 6.69 -6.48 5.93
C TYR A 151 7.89 -6.43 5.00
N MET A 152 8.23 -5.23 4.53
CA MET A 152 9.45 -4.93 3.79
C MET A 152 10.53 -4.50 4.75
N ASN A 153 11.71 -5.12 4.64
CA ASN A 153 12.86 -4.84 5.48
C ASN A 153 13.55 -3.54 5.05
N TYR A 154 13.91 -2.70 6.03
CA TYR A 154 14.52 -1.39 5.77
C TYR A 154 15.96 -1.47 5.23
N GLU A 155 16.68 -2.57 5.48
CA GLU A 155 18.09 -2.71 5.08
C GLU A 155 18.24 -3.06 3.59
N ASP A 156 17.42 -3.98 3.07
CA ASP A 156 17.60 -4.52 1.72
C ASP A 156 16.34 -4.55 0.83
N GLY A 157 15.19 -4.12 1.36
CA GLY A 157 13.93 -4.05 0.62
C GLY A 157 13.30 -5.41 0.30
N LYS A 158 13.83 -6.48 0.87
CA LYS A 158 13.22 -7.81 0.80
C LYS A 158 12.09 -7.95 1.81
N TRP A 159 11.29 -8.99 1.63
CA TRP A 159 10.12 -9.24 2.45
C TRP A 159 10.43 -10.30 3.49
N SER A 160 9.93 -10.10 4.69
CA SER A 160 9.83 -11.12 5.72
C SER A 160 8.40 -11.08 6.28
N PHE A 161 8.12 -11.91 7.27
CA PHE A 161 6.80 -11.96 7.89
C PHE A 161 6.88 -12.21 9.38
N GLY A 162 5.79 -11.85 10.07
CA GLY A 162 5.63 -12.04 11.50
C GLY A 162 4.17 -11.99 11.89
N SER A 163 3.92 -12.00 13.20
CA SER A 163 2.57 -11.85 13.75
C SER A 163 1.94 -10.55 13.23
N ALA A 164 0.71 -10.64 12.71
CA ALA A 164 -0.06 -9.47 12.29
C ALA A 164 -0.45 -8.56 13.49
N MET A 165 -0.36 -9.09 14.71
CA MET A 165 -0.49 -8.35 15.97
C MET A 165 0.84 -7.74 16.45
N GLY A 166 1.95 -8.02 15.75
CA GLY A 166 3.21 -7.33 15.97
C GLY A 166 3.11 -5.87 15.55
N GLN A 167 4.07 -5.06 15.99
CA GLN A 167 4.11 -3.64 15.67
C GLN A 167 5.18 -3.37 14.60
N ALA A 168 4.85 -2.49 13.66
CA ALA A 168 5.81 -1.87 12.76
C ALA A 168 5.63 -0.36 12.77
N GLU A 169 6.75 0.35 12.70
CA GLU A 169 6.77 1.81 12.73
C GLU A 169 6.24 2.42 11.44
N PHE A 170 6.42 1.74 10.31
CA PHE A 170 6.04 2.26 8.99
C PHE A 170 5.08 1.34 8.25
N PHE A 171 4.39 1.89 7.25
CA PHE A 171 3.54 1.13 6.34
C PHE A 171 3.30 1.89 5.03
N PHE A 172 2.90 1.15 3.99
CA PHE A 172 2.60 1.71 2.67
C PHE A 172 1.11 1.61 2.33
N CYS A 173 0.53 2.68 1.81
CA CYS A 173 -0.81 2.69 1.21
C CYS A 173 -0.75 2.78 -0.32
N ALA A 174 -1.79 2.33 -1.00
CA ALA A 174 -2.01 2.51 -2.43
C ALA A 174 -3.42 3.03 -2.72
N PHE A 175 -3.53 3.94 -3.69
CA PHE A 175 -4.76 4.63 -4.11
C PHE A 175 -4.98 4.52 -5.61
#